data_AF-A0A1C3KEL4-F1
#
_entry.id   AF-A0A1C3KEL4-F1
#
_cell.length_a   1.000
_cell.length_b   1.000
_cell.length_c   1.000
_cell.angle_alpha   90.00
_cell.angle_beta   90.00
_cell.angle_gamma   90.00
#
_symmetry.space_group_name_H-M   'P 1'
#
loop_
_entity.id
_entity.type
_entity.pdbx_description
1 polymer ?
#
loop_
_entity_poly.entity_id
_entity_poly.type
_entity_poly.pdbx_seq_one_letter_code
_entity_poly.pdbx_strand_id
1 'polypeptide(L)'
;MPQDIKLSDLPSGKFNDMKTCINYDRLQNFSKNITSYDDINLWVDEFITNIRLYLKEPHFNELITNDKGCYDFNYLIEQIIQKIISLFDNPGKHMPLTEKIKNLKNEFFSSNTDLTCQKNYAYVNHMLKPLYDFCEDEIFIKNRLSEIKKSDQCEQIISDMSKRKIDLKPHQMMLHRKIKRTRIRDIPCDPAILDDTFPFFNCTPIKRPSTESGVNIKSSSSFGGAESRERIINQSTFSFDDLSERDQRSSTVRGKSGANSDSSSNVIGLVSLPIIGALALSFFLYKHTPLKSKFHTYFRNNGDTPLNQNYEETEQMLSNIPNLNDMDPESMQYNISYQTL
;
A
#
# COMPACT_ATOMS: atom_id res chain seq x y z
N MET A 1 -17.27 -29.21 15.76
CA MET A 1 -17.06 -28.13 16.75
C MET A 1 -17.03 -26.81 16.00
N PRO A 2 -17.48 -25.67 16.58
CA PRO A 2 -17.19 -24.36 15.99
C PRO A 2 -15.68 -24.20 15.85
N GLN A 3 -15.23 -23.66 14.73
CA GLN A 3 -13.83 -23.32 14.53
C GLN A 3 -13.48 -22.10 15.41
N ASP A 4 -12.33 -22.13 16.07
CA ASP A 4 -11.89 -21.03 16.93
C ASP A 4 -11.41 -19.88 16.04
N ILE A 5 -12.08 -18.72 16.10
CA ILE A 5 -11.82 -17.59 15.20
C ILE A 5 -10.56 -16.86 15.63
N LYS A 6 -9.52 -16.94 14.80
CA LYS A 6 -8.21 -16.34 15.05
C LYS A 6 -8.08 -14.96 14.42
N LEU A 7 -7.03 -14.23 14.82
CA LEU A 7 -6.62 -12.99 14.16
C LEU A 7 -6.32 -13.21 12.66
N SER A 8 -5.80 -14.39 12.28
CA SER A 8 -5.58 -14.78 10.88
C SER A 8 -6.86 -14.87 10.05
N ASP A 9 -8.00 -15.09 10.71
CA ASP A 9 -9.28 -15.34 10.06
C ASP A 9 -10.04 -14.02 9.82
N LEU A 10 -9.49 -12.88 10.26
CA LEU A 10 -9.99 -11.56 9.91
C LEU A 10 -9.85 -11.31 8.40
N PRO A 11 -10.88 -10.78 7.73
CA PRO A 11 -10.88 -10.56 6.29
C PRO A 11 -9.67 -9.79 5.72
N SER A 12 -9.14 -8.79 6.41
CA SER A 12 -7.93 -8.06 5.97
C SER A 12 -6.69 -8.94 5.85
N GLY A 13 -6.68 -10.10 6.53
CA GLY A 13 -5.64 -11.12 6.51
C GLY A 13 -5.69 -12.10 5.34
N LYS A 14 -6.76 -12.11 4.53
CA LYS A 14 -7.01 -13.09 3.43
C LYS A 14 -5.83 -13.34 2.47
N PHE A 15 -5.00 -12.33 2.22
CA PHE A 15 -3.83 -12.44 1.33
C PHE A 15 -2.50 -12.79 2.06
N ASN A 16 -2.54 -13.14 3.34
CA ASN A 16 -1.32 -13.54 4.08
C ASN A 16 -0.74 -14.87 3.59
N ASP A 17 -1.59 -15.81 3.14
CA ASP A 17 -1.14 -17.06 2.52
C ASP A 17 -0.44 -16.77 1.18
N MET A 18 -0.97 -15.83 0.38
CA MET A 18 -0.30 -15.35 -0.84
C MET A 18 1.08 -14.75 -0.52
N LYS A 19 1.20 -13.90 0.50
CA LYS A 19 2.48 -13.30 0.94
C LYS A 19 3.50 -14.36 1.34
N THR A 20 3.03 -15.40 2.04
CA THR A 20 3.85 -16.56 2.43
C THR A 20 4.32 -17.34 1.21
N CYS A 21 3.39 -17.69 0.31
CA CYS A 21 3.66 -18.41 -0.94
C CYS A 21 4.72 -17.70 -1.82
N ILE A 22 4.64 -16.38 -1.94
CA ILE A 22 5.58 -15.58 -2.75
C ILE A 22 6.84 -15.13 -2.00
N ASN A 23 7.04 -15.56 -0.75
CA ASN A 23 8.14 -15.11 0.10
C ASN A 23 8.28 -13.57 0.14
N TYR A 24 7.18 -12.89 0.46
CA TYR A 24 7.09 -11.42 0.46
C TYR A 24 8.04 -10.76 1.47
N ASP A 25 8.33 -11.42 2.59
CA ASP A 25 9.23 -10.89 3.62
C ASP A 25 10.69 -10.82 3.13
N ARG A 26 11.14 -11.78 2.31
CA ARG A 26 12.45 -11.70 1.62
C ARG A 26 12.54 -10.45 0.74
N LEU A 27 11.48 -10.12 -0.01
CA LEU A 27 11.41 -8.88 -0.78
C LEU A 27 11.45 -7.65 0.14
N GLN A 28 10.70 -7.62 1.24
CA GLN A 28 10.68 -6.47 2.15
C GLN A 28 12.04 -6.17 2.77
N ASN A 29 12.80 -7.22 3.11
CA ASN A 29 14.13 -7.12 3.69
C ASN A 29 15.22 -6.71 2.68
N PHE A 30 14.97 -6.79 1.37
CA PHE A 30 15.90 -6.26 0.38
C PHE A 30 16.12 -4.75 0.56
N SER A 31 17.37 -4.34 0.41
CA SER A 31 17.83 -2.98 0.72
C SER A 31 18.64 -2.42 -0.44
N LYS A 32 18.31 -1.18 -0.82
CA LYS A 32 18.99 -0.43 -1.87
C LYS A 32 20.49 -0.36 -1.58
N ASN A 33 21.31 -0.51 -2.62
CA ASN A 33 22.78 -0.55 -2.57
C ASN A 33 23.40 -1.71 -1.77
N ILE A 34 22.61 -2.62 -1.19
CA ILE A 34 23.09 -3.81 -0.45
C ILE A 34 22.76 -5.08 -1.23
N THR A 35 21.49 -5.25 -1.63
CA THR A 35 21.03 -6.43 -2.37
C THR A 35 21.51 -6.36 -3.83
N SER A 36 22.01 -7.48 -4.37
CA SER A 36 22.47 -7.53 -5.75
C SER A 36 21.29 -7.51 -6.74
N TYR A 37 21.58 -7.22 -8.01
CA TYR A 37 20.57 -7.35 -9.07
C TYR A 37 20.12 -8.81 -9.24
N ASP A 38 21.06 -9.75 -9.14
CA ASP A 38 20.81 -11.17 -9.39
C ASP A 38 19.94 -11.78 -8.28
N ASP A 39 20.11 -11.38 -7.02
CA ASP A 39 19.24 -11.78 -5.91
C ASP A 39 17.78 -11.36 -6.13
N ILE A 40 17.58 -10.14 -6.64
CA ILE A 40 16.25 -9.57 -6.89
C ILE A 40 15.65 -10.21 -8.15
N ASN A 41 16.44 -10.45 -9.21
CA ASN A 41 15.95 -11.19 -10.38
C ASN A 41 15.55 -12.63 -10.01
N LEU A 42 16.37 -13.33 -9.21
CA LEU A 42 16.05 -14.66 -8.71
C LEU A 42 14.74 -14.66 -7.90
N TRP A 43 14.56 -13.68 -6.99
CA TRP A 43 13.29 -13.52 -6.27
C TRP A 43 12.10 -13.25 -7.21
N VAL A 44 12.28 -12.47 -8.27
CA VAL A 44 11.22 -12.22 -9.27
C VAL A 44 10.85 -13.49 -10.04
N ASP A 45 11.83 -14.32 -10.39
CA ASP A 45 11.60 -15.58 -11.09
C ASP A 45 10.95 -16.65 -10.17
N GLU A 46 11.33 -16.68 -8.88
CA GLU A 46 10.62 -17.42 -7.82
C GLU A 46 9.17 -16.92 -7.65
N PHE A 47 8.98 -15.61 -7.52
CA PHE A 47 7.66 -14.96 -7.39
C PHE A 47 6.72 -15.38 -8.53
N ILE A 48 7.18 -15.28 -9.79
CA ILE A 48 6.39 -15.65 -10.98
C ILE A 48 6.00 -17.13 -10.94
N THR A 49 6.90 -17.99 -10.48
CA THR A 49 6.63 -19.43 -10.38
C THR A 49 5.57 -19.72 -9.32
N ASN A 50 5.76 -19.20 -8.11
CA ASN A 50 4.89 -19.47 -6.97
C ASN A 50 3.49 -18.87 -7.15
N ILE A 51 3.40 -17.62 -7.63
CA ILE A 51 2.12 -16.97 -7.85
C ILE A 51 1.31 -17.63 -8.98
N ARG A 52 1.95 -18.19 -10.02
CA ARG A 52 1.27 -18.96 -11.07
C ARG A 52 0.69 -20.29 -10.57
N LEU A 53 1.15 -20.80 -9.43
CA LEU A 53 0.53 -21.94 -8.75
C LEU A 53 -0.64 -21.46 -7.89
N TYR A 54 -0.42 -20.46 -7.03
CA TYR A 54 -1.44 -19.89 -6.14
C TYR A 54 -2.68 -19.36 -6.89
N LEU A 55 -2.50 -18.67 -8.02
CA LEU A 55 -3.59 -18.14 -8.86
C LEU A 55 -4.47 -19.23 -9.52
N LYS A 56 -4.10 -20.52 -9.41
CA LYS A 56 -4.90 -21.65 -9.89
C LYS A 56 -5.68 -22.35 -8.77
N GLU A 57 -5.46 -21.97 -7.51
CA GLU A 57 -6.15 -22.59 -6.38
C GLU A 57 -7.61 -22.13 -6.32
N PRO A 58 -8.60 -23.02 -6.11
CA PRO A 58 -10.02 -22.64 -6.07
C PRO A 58 -10.34 -21.52 -5.07
N HIS A 59 -9.66 -21.52 -3.91
CA HIS A 59 -9.79 -20.49 -2.88
C HIS A 59 -9.41 -19.09 -3.39
N PHE A 60 -8.44 -18.96 -4.31
CA PHE A 60 -8.08 -17.65 -4.84
C PHE A 60 -9.25 -16.98 -5.58
N ASN A 61 -10.04 -17.75 -6.33
CA ASN A 61 -11.22 -17.23 -7.01
C ASN A 61 -12.24 -16.70 -5.99
N GLU A 62 -12.45 -17.40 -4.87
CA GLU A 62 -13.30 -16.93 -3.77
C GLU A 62 -12.82 -15.58 -3.21
N LEU A 63 -11.49 -15.42 -3.00
CA LEU A 63 -10.90 -14.17 -2.50
C LEU A 63 -11.20 -12.97 -3.39
N ILE A 64 -11.16 -13.12 -4.73
CA ILE A 64 -11.34 -12.02 -5.69
C ILE A 64 -12.76 -11.87 -6.26
N THR A 65 -13.75 -12.60 -5.73
CA THR A 65 -15.16 -12.49 -6.18
C THR A 65 -15.76 -11.10 -5.99
N ASN A 66 -15.35 -10.39 -4.94
CA ASN A 66 -15.83 -9.06 -4.58
C ASN A 66 -14.80 -7.97 -4.94
N ASP A 67 -15.28 -6.72 -5.09
CA ASP A 67 -14.46 -5.56 -5.41
C ASP A 67 -13.26 -5.44 -4.46
N LYS A 68 -13.48 -5.54 -3.13
CA LYS A 68 -12.42 -5.33 -2.11
C LYS A 68 -11.26 -6.31 -2.28
N GLY A 69 -11.54 -7.60 -2.45
CA GLY A 69 -10.53 -8.62 -2.70
C GLY A 69 -9.74 -8.37 -3.99
N CYS A 70 -10.43 -7.92 -5.04
CA CYS A 70 -9.78 -7.50 -6.28
C CYS A 70 -8.84 -6.29 -6.10
N TYR A 71 -9.30 -5.26 -5.38
CA TYR A 71 -8.49 -4.08 -5.05
C TYR A 71 -7.26 -4.45 -4.21
N ASP A 72 -7.39 -5.38 -3.27
CA ASP A 72 -6.30 -5.85 -2.42
C ASP A 72 -5.25 -6.68 -3.17
N PHE A 73 -5.69 -7.61 -4.04
CA PHE A 73 -4.79 -8.34 -4.92
C PHE A 73 -3.99 -7.37 -5.82
N ASN A 74 -4.68 -6.46 -6.49
CA ASN A 74 -4.05 -5.46 -7.35
C ASN A 74 -3.12 -4.52 -6.57
N TYR A 75 -3.48 -4.15 -5.34
CA TYR A 75 -2.64 -3.36 -4.44
C TYR A 75 -1.36 -4.13 -4.07
N LEU A 76 -1.45 -5.41 -3.70
CA LEU A 76 -0.28 -6.21 -3.33
C LEU A 76 0.72 -6.33 -4.50
N ILE A 77 0.23 -6.55 -5.73
CA ILE A 77 1.06 -6.54 -6.94
C ILE A 77 1.73 -5.17 -7.15
N GLU A 78 1.00 -4.07 -6.94
CA GLU A 78 1.58 -2.72 -7.05
C GLU A 78 2.64 -2.46 -5.97
N GLN A 79 2.41 -2.86 -4.72
CA GLN A 79 3.42 -2.73 -3.64
C GLN A 79 4.71 -3.50 -3.95
N ILE A 80 4.61 -4.68 -4.59
CA ILE A 80 5.78 -5.45 -5.06
C ILE A 80 6.54 -4.66 -6.13
N ILE A 81 5.84 -4.13 -7.13
CA ILE A 81 6.42 -3.31 -8.20
C ILE A 81 7.13 -2.08 -7.62
N GLN A 82 6.47 -1.34 -6.72
CA GLN A 82 7.03 -0.14 -6.10
C GLN A 82 8.24 -0.47 -5.20
N LYS A 83 8.21 -1.57 -4.46
CA LYS A 83 9.37 -2.03 -3.68
C LYS A 83 10.55 -2.36 -4.60
N ILE A 84 10.34 -3.05 -5.73
CA ILE A 84 11.41 -3.32 -6.72
C ILE A 84 11.98 -2.02 -7.31
N ILE A 85 11.12 -1.05 -7.68
CA ILE A 85 11.56 0.27 -8.16
C ILE A 85 12.44 0.96 -7.11
N SER A 86 12.06 0.93 -5.83
CA SER A 86 12.81 1.59 -4.74
C SER A 86 14.22 1.02 -4.52
N LEU A 87 14.52 -0.18 -5.00
CA LEU A 87 15.83 -0.83 -4.86
C LEU A 87 16.89 -0.35 -5.87
N PHE A 88 16.48 0.36 -6.93
CA PHE A 88 17.39 0.78 -8.01
C PHE A 88 17.14 2.22 -8.49
N ASP A 89 18.19 3.04 -8.55
CA ASP A 89 18.10 4.36 -9.21
C ASP A 89 18.09 4.26 -10.75
N ASN A 90 18.62 3.18 -11.31
CA ASN A 90 18.74 2.99 -12.75
C ASN A 90 17.48 2.28 -13.32
N PRO A 91 16.70 2.93 -14.21
CA PRO A 91 15.56 2.31 -14.87
C PRO A 91 15.90 1.00 -15.59
N GLY A 92 17.09 0.89 -16.18
CA GLY A 92 17.53 -0.33 -16.87
C GLY A 92 17.66 -1.56 -15.98
N LYS A 93 17.71 -1.40 -14.64
CA LYS A 93 17.66 -2.51 -13.69
C LYS A 93 16.23 -2.86 -13.26
N HIS A 94 15.42 -1.88 -12.84
CA HIS A 94 14.09 -2.19 -12.32
C HIS A 94 13.03 -2.41 -13.42
N MET A 95 13.16 -1.80 -14.60
CA MET A 95 12.15 -1.92 -15.66
C MET A 95 11.93 -3.37 -16.10
N PRO A 96 12.94 -4.16 -16.51
CA PRO A 96 12.73 -5.54 -16.95
C PRO A 96 12.07 -6.42 -15.87
N LEU A 97 12.47 -6.23 -14.61
CA LEU A 97 11.92 -6.95 -13.46
C LEU A 97 10.45 -6.63 -13.23
N THR A 98 10.08 -5.34 -13.23
CA THR A 98 8.68 -4.93 -13.07
C THR A 98 7.81 -5.28 -14.27
N GLU A 99 8.39 -5.36 -15.46
CA GLU A 99 7.69 -5.74 -16.69
C GLU A 99 7.29 -7.22 -16.66
N LYS A 100 8.17 -8.14 -16.21
CA LYS A 100 7.81 -9.55 -15.96
C LYS A 100 6.54 -9.68 -15.09
N ILE A 101 6.47 -8.90 -14.00
CA ILE A 101 5.34 -8.91 -13.05
C ILE A 101 4.07 -8.30 -13.67
N LYS A 102 4.19 -7.21 -14.43
CA LYS A 102 3.07 -6.60 -15.16
C LYS A 102 2.51 -7.54 -16.24
N ASN A 103 3.38 -8.27 -16.92
CA ASN A 103 2.99 -9.23 -17.96
C ASN A 103 2.25 -10.42 -17.36
N LEU A 104 2.76 -11.02 -16.28
CA LEU A 104 2.04 -12.01 -15.48
C LEU A 104 0.63 -11.53 -15.08
N LYS A 105 0.50 -10.30 -14.55
CA LYS A 105 -0.81 -9.74 -14.18
C LYS A 105 -1.72 -9.58 -15.39
N ASN A 106 -1.20 -9.09 -16.52
CA ASN A 106 -1.97 -8.98 -17.76
C ASN A 106 -2.42 -10.36 -18.28
N GLU A 107 -1.53 -11.36 -18.31
CA GLU A 107 -1.84 -12.75 -18.67
C GLU A 107 -3.00 -13.28 -17.81
N PHE A 108 -2.89 -13.16 -16.48
CA PHE A 108 -3.93 -13.63 -15.55
C PHE A 108 -5.32 -13.04 -15.87
N PHE A 109 -5.42 -11.72 -16.02
CA PHE A 109 -6.70 -11.07 -16.33
C PHE A 109 -7.19 -11.32 -17.77
N SER A 110 -6.28 -11.56 -18.72
CA SER A 110 -6.65 -11.89 -20.11
C SER A 110 -7.12 -13.34 -20.26
N SER A 111 -6.63 -14.27 -19.43
CA SER A 111 -7.07 -15.67 -19.43
C SER A 111 -8.36 -15.92 -18.62
N ASN A 112 -8.77 -14.98 -17.77
CA ASN A 112 -9.92 -15.13 -16.88
C ASN A 112 -10.93 -13.99 -17.11
N THR A 113 -11.53 -13.94 -18.31
CA THR A 113 -12.46 -12.89 -18.74
C THR A 113 -13.77 -12.83 -17.95
N ASP A 114 -14.12 -13.92 -17.28
CA ASP A 114 -15.40 -14.09 -16.59
C ASP A 114 -15.33 -13.56 -15.13
N LEU A 115 -14.17 -13.07 -14.70
CA LEU A 115 -13.99 -12.42 -13.40
C LEU A 115 -14.66 -11.04 -13.37
N THR A 116 -15.43 -10.78 -12.31
CA THR A 116 -15.89 -9.44 -11.93
C THR A 116 -14.71 -8.50 -11.61
N CYS A 117 -13.61 -9.06 -11.13
CA CYS A 117 -12.37 -8.36 -10.81
C CYS A 117 -11.64 -7.87 -12.08
N GLN A 118 -11.37 -6.56 -12.17
CA GLN A 118 -10.65 -5.96 -13.29
C GLN A 118 -9.22 -5.56 -12.94
N LYS A 119 -8.29 -5.66 -13.90
CA LYS A 119 -6.85 -5.37 -13.70
C LYS A 119 -6.50 -3.95 -13.26
N ASN A 120 -7.40 -3.00 -13.53
CA ASN A 120 -7.30 -1.57 -13.24
C ASN A 120 -7.98 -1.17 -11.93
N TYR A 121 -8.61 -2.10 -11.21
CA TYR A 121 -9.15 -1.83 -9.87
C TYR A 121 -7.99 -1.57 -8.90
N ALA A 122 -7.84 -0.31 -8.48
CA ALA A 122 -6.73 0.12 -7.66
C ALA A 122 -7.17 1.22 -6.69
N TYR A 123 -6.58 1.25 -5.50
CA TYR A 123 -6.75 2.35 -4.56
C TYR A 123 -6.10 3.61 -5.12
N VAL A 124 -6.91 4.49 -5.73
CA VAL A 124 -6.52 5.85 -6.16
C VAL A 124 -5.83 6.64 -5.03
N ASN A 125 -6.10 6.28 -3.77
CA ASN A 125 -5.30 6.72 -2.63
C ASN A 125 -5.00 5.53 -1.71
N HIS A 126 -3.72 5.14 -1.61
CA HIS A 126 -3.27 3.98 -0.83
C HIS A 126 -3.63 4.07 0.68
N MET A 127 -3.84 5.28 1.24
CA MET A 127 -4.28 5.43 2.63
C MET A 127 -5.72 4.96 2.89
N LEU A 128 -6.52 4.77 1.84
CA LEU A 128 -7.86 4.19 1.98
C LEU A 128 -7.80 2.68 2.25
N LYS A 129 -6.74 1.96 1.88
CA LYS A 129 -6.66 0.52 2.14
C LYS A 129 -6.73 0.19 3.64
N PRO A 130 -5.90 0.77 4.53
CA PRO A 130 -6.00 0.50 5.97
C PRO A 130 -7.39 0.82 6.57
N LEU A 131 -8.08 1.83 6.04
CA LEU A 131 -9.46 2.14 6.45
C LEU A 131 -10.45 1.06 5.96
N TYR A 132 -10.35 0.62 4.70
CA TYR A 132 -11.20 -0.43 4.17
C TYR A 132 -10.96 -1.78 4.84
N ASP A 133 -9.70 -2.09 5.20
CA ASP A 133 -9.32 -3.25 5.99
C ASP A 133 -9.94 -3.19 7.41
N PHE A 134 -9.93 -2.02 8.05
CA PHE A 134 -10.60 -1.80 9.33
C PHE A 134 -12.12 -1.99 9.22
N CYS A 135 -12.77 -1.39 8.23
CA CYS A 135 -14.21 -1.51 8.00
C CYS A 135 -14.65 -2.96 7.70
N GLU A 136 -13.91 -3.69 6.86
CA GLU A 136 -14.23 -5.10 6.53
C GLU A 136 -14.14 -6.01 7.77
N ASP A 137 -13.07 -5.85 8.56
CA ASP A 137 -12.89 -6.61 9.80
C ASP A 137 -13.93 -6.25 10.86
N GLU A 138 -14.30 -4.97 10.98
CA GLU A 138 -15.33 -4.54 11.91
C GLU A 138 -16.69 -5.16 11.60
N ILE A 139 -17.07 -5.20 10.31
CA ILE A 139 -18.29 -5.86 9.84
C ILE A 139 -18.25 -7.35 10.18
N PHE A 140 -17.12 -8.02 9.92
CA PHE A 140 -16.92 -9.42 10.26
C PHE A 140 -17.05 -9.68 11.77
N ILE A 141 -16.40 -8.85 12.59
CA ILE A 141 -16.43 -8.97 14.06
C ILE A 141 -17.85 -8.76 14.60
N LYS A 142 -18.60 -7.76 14.10
CA LYS A 142 -20.01 -7.54 14.47
C LYS A 142 -20.87 -8.76 14.10
N ASN A 143 -20.65 -9.35 12.93
CA ASN A 143 -21.40 -10.51 12.45
C ASN A 143 -21.03 -11.84 13.14
N ARG A 144 -19.86 -11.94 13.75
CA ARG A 144 -19.33 -13.15 14.43
C ARG A 144 -19.11 -12.96 15.94
N LEU A 145 -19.69 -11.91 16.53
CA LEU A 145 -19.44 -11.44 17.89
C LEU A 145 -19.57 -12.55 18.96
N SER A 146 -20.54 -13.45 18.83
CA SER A 146 -20.81 -14.53 19.79
C SER A 146 -19.80 -15.68 19.73
N GLU A 147 -19.10 -15.83 18.61
CA GLU A 147 -18.01 -16.80 18.39
C GLU A 147 -16.69 -16.19 18.84
N ILE A 148 -16.37 -14.97 18.38
CA ILE A 148 -15.14 -14.25 18.75
C ILE A 148 -15.03 -14.07 20.26
N LYS A 149 -16.12 -13.71 20.96
CA LYS A 149 -16.16 -13.63 22.44
C LYS A 149 -15.67 -14.88 23.16
N LYS A 150 -15.79 -16.05 22.54
CA LYS A 150 -15.43 -17.35 23.13
C LYS A 150 -14.03 -17.81 22.71
N SER A 151 -13.39 -17.10 21.80
CA SER A 151 -12.07 -17.45 21.26
C SER A 151 -10.96 -17.17 22.27
N ASP A 152 -9.90 -17.98 22.18
CA ASP A 152 -8.63 -17.74 22.86
C ASP A 152 -7.90 -16.48 22.33
N GLN A 153 -8.16 -16.06 21.09
CA GLN A 153 -7.59 -14.84 20.47
C GLN A 153 -8.48 -13.60 20.55
N CYS A 154 -9.58 -13.66 21.30
CA CYS A 154 -10.53 -12.54 21.45
C CYS A 154 -9.87 -11.20 21.84
N GLU A 155 -9.01 -11.21 22.86
CA GLU A 155 -8.28 -10.02 23.33
C GLU A 155 -7.24 -9.52 22.31
N GLN A 156 -6.66 -10.45 21.52
CA GLN A 156 -5.69 -10.11 20.47
C GLN A 156 -6.37 -9.40 19.29
N ILE A 157 -7.57 -9.87 18.88
CA ILE A 157 -8.41 -9.23 17.87
C ILE A 157 -8.84 -7.82 18.33
N ILE A 158 -9.24 -7.69 19.60
CA ILE A 158 -9.58 -6.40 20.22
C ILE A 158 -8.39 -5.43 20.20
N SER A 159 -7.20 -5.90 20.60
CA SER A 159 -5.98 -5.08 20.65
C SER A 159 -5.54 -4.62 19.24
N ASP A 160 -5.61 -5.50 18.24
CA ASP A 160 -5.28 -5.16 16.86
C ASP A 160 -6.24 -4.11 16.27
N MET A 161 -7.55 -4.29 16.44
CA MET A 161 -8.55 -3.29 16.05
C MET A 161 -8.34 -1.94 16.77
N SER A 162 -8.01 -1.98 18.07
CA SER A 162 -7.68 -0.78 18.85
C SER A 162 -6.52 -0.01 18.24
N LYS A 163 -5.43 -0.71 17.93
CA LYS A 163 -4.23 -0.13 17.34
C LYS A 163 -4.52 0.48 15.97
N ARG A 164 -5.17 -0.27 15.07
CA ARG A 164 -5.53 0.24 13.73
C ARG A 164 -6.44 1.46 13.79
N LYS A 165 -7.39 1.51 14.75
CA LYS A 165 -8.21 2.71 14.99
C LYS A 165 -7.35 3.91 15.40
N ILE A 166 -6.39 3.74 16.31
CA ILE A 166 -5.47 4.79 16.76
C ILE A 166 -4.62 5.31 15.58
N ASP A 167 -4.06 4.41 14.76
CA ASP A 167 -3.22 4.78 13.60
C ASP A 167 -4.02 5.53 12.51
N LEU A 168 -5.29 5.17 12.32
CA LEU A 168 -6.21 5.81 11.37
C LEU A 168 -6.75 7.16 11.85
N LYS A 169 -6.94 7.34 13.16
CA LYS A 169 -7.66 8.51 13.73
C LYS A 169 -7.07 9.88 13.32
N PRO A 170 -5.74 10.12 13.32
CA PRO A 170 -5.17 11.38 12.86
C PRO A 170 -5.50 11.74 11.41
N HIS A 171 -5.80 10.74 10.58
CA HIS A 171 -6.01 10.88 9.14
C HIS A 171 -7.50 11.03 8.75
N GLN A 172 -8.42 10.96 9.72
CA GLN A 172 -9.87 10.86 9.51
C GLN A 172 -10.46 11.94 8.58
N MET A 173 -10.08 13.23 8.76
CA MET A 173 -10.55 14.31 7.88
C MET A 173 -10.12 14.13 6.42
N MET A 174 -8.91 13.61 6.19
CA MET A 174 -8.41 13.33 4.84
C MET A 174 -9.11 12.11 4.26
N LEU A 175 -9.31 11.06 5.06
CA LEU A 175 -10.07 9.86 4.68
C LEU A 175 -11.50 10.22 4.22
N HIS A 176 -12.23 11.07 4.96
CA HIS A 176 -13.59 11.53 4.56
C HIS A 176 -13.59 12.25 3.21
N ARG A 177 -12.56 13.05 2.91
CA ARG A 177 -12.44 13.76 1.63
C ARG A 177 -12.10 12.82 0.46
N LYS A 178 -11.34 11.75 0.73
CA LYS A 178 -10.92 10.78 -0.29
C LYS A 178 -12.01 9.75 -0.60
N ILE A 179 -12.60 9.12 0.43
CA ILE A 179 -13.56 8.01 0.25
C ILE A 179 -14.80 8.41 -0.57
N LYS A 180 -15.27 9.66 -0.43
CA LYS A 180 -16.39 10.21 -1.22
C LYS A 180 -16.16 10.20 -2.74
N ARG A 181 -14.89 10.12 -3.19
CA ARG A 181 -14.52 10.12 -4.61
C ARG A 181 -14.24 8.71 -5.16
N THR A 182 -13.99 7.74 -4.29
CA THR A 182 -13.36 6.45 -4.64
C THR A 182 -13.90 5.34 -3.74
N ARG A 183 -15.22 5.18 -3.74
CA ARG A 183 -15.92 4.22 -2.89
C ARG A 183 -15.92 2.82 -3.52
N ILE A 184 -15.29 1.86 -2.86
CA ILE A 184 -15.49 0.42 -3.10
C ILE A 184 -16.94 0.08 -2.73
N ARG A 185 -17.66 -0.63 -3.60
CA ARG A 185 -19.12 -0.81 -3.46
C ARG A 185 -19.46 -1.83 -2.38
N ASP A 186 -18.74 -2.93 -2.36
CA ASP A 186 -19.10 -4.12 -1.59
C ASP A 186 -18.83 -4.01 -0.08
N ILE A 187 -17.98 -3.07 0.33
CA ILE A 187 -17.67 -2.79 1.75
C ILE A 187 -18.25 -1.43 2.14
N PRO A 188 -19.37 -1.38 2.89
CA PRO A 188 -19.87 -0.13 3.45
C PRO A 188 -18.88 0.38 4.49
N CYS A 189 -18.30 1.55 4.22
CA CYS A 189 -17.26 2.14 5.05
C CYS A 189 -17.42 3.66 5.08
N ASP A 190 -17.42 4.23 6.29
CA ASP A 190 -17.44 5.67 6.54
C ASP A 190 -16.38 5.97 7.61
N PRO A 191 -15.43 6.89 7.39
CA PRO A 191 -14.44 7.26 8.40
C PRO A 191 -15.03 7.80 9.71
N ALA A 192 -16.33 8.14 9.77
CA ALA A 192 -17.03 8.44 11.03
C ALA A 192 -17.00 7.26 12.02
N ILE A 193 -16.82 6.03 11.53
CA ILE A 193 -16.62 4.81 12.34
C ILE A 193 -15.38 4.88 13.26
N LEU A 194 -14.47 5.82 12.99
CA LEU A 194 -13.32 6.12 13.86
C LEU A 194 -13.69 7.05 15.04
N ASP A 195 -14.87 7.69 15.04
CA ASP A 195 -15.45 8.34 16.22
C ASP A 195 -16.19 7.33 17.11
N ASP A 196 -16.92 6.39 16.50
CA ASP A 196 -17.70 5.38 17.20
C ASP A 196 -16.88 4.73 18.33
N THR A 197 -17.45 4.69 19.54
CA THR A 197 -16.99 3.79 20.59
C THR A 197 -17.33 2.36 20.19
N PHE A 198 -16.59 1.81 19.21
CA PHE A 198 -16.60 0.40 18.89
C PHE A 198 -16.39 -0.36 20.20
N PRO A 199 -17.40 -1.09 20.69
CA PRO A 199 -17.41 -1.47 22.08
C PRO A 199 -16.45 -2.63 22.28
N PHE A 200 -15.43 -2.42 23.10
CA PHE A 200 -14.62 -3.49 23.65
C PHE A 200 -15.52 -4.38 24.49
N PHE A 201 -15.99 -5.44 23.86
CA PHE A 201 -16.85 -6.42 24.47
C PHE A 201 -15.99 -7.37 25.31
N ASN A 202 -16.46 -7.72 26.50
CA ASN A 202 -15.71 -8.62 27.36
C ASN A 202 -15.53 -9.99 26.69
N CYS A 203 -14.27 -10.44 26.62
CA CYS A 203 -13.95 -11.79 26.21
C CYS A 203 -14.32 -12.79 27.32
N THR A 204 -14.95 -13.89 26.92
CA THR A 204 -15.36 -14.99 27.78
C THR A 204 -14.88 -16.31 27.17
N PRO A 205 -13.55 -16.52 27.06
CA PRO A 205 -13.00 -17.70 26.42
C PRO A 205 -13.50 -18.96 27.12
N ILE A 206 -13.97 -19.93 26.33
CA ILE A 206 -14.39 -21.22 26.88
C ILE A 206 -13.12 -21.95 27.32
N LYS A 207 -12.93 -22.08 28.63
CA LYS A 207 -11.97 -23.05 29.19
C LYS A 207 -12.36 -24.43 28.71
N ARG A 208 -11.73 -24.89 27.62
CA ARG A 208 -11.80 -26.29 27.22
C ARG A 208 -11.29 -27.10 28.42
N PRO A 209 -12.02 -28.12 28.91
CA PRO A 209 -11.48 -28.98 29.93
C PRO A 209 -10.16 -29.53 29.39
N SER A 210 -9.08 -29.34 30.15
CA SER A 210 -7.82 -30.01 29.87
C SER A 210 -8.14 -31.49 29.73
N THR A 211 -7.77 -32.09 28.59
CA THR A 211 -7.94 -33.53 28.40
C THR A 211 -7.19 -34.21 29.52
N GLU A 212 -7.91 -34.69 30.54
CA GLU A 212 -7.33 -35.52 31.57
C GLU A 212 -6.72 -36.71 30.84
N SER A 213 -5.39 -36.81 30.91
CA SER A 213 -4.69 -38.00 30.47
C SER A 213 -5.07 -39.10 31.45
N GLY A 214 -6.22 -39.73 31.17
CA GLY A 214 -6.85 -40.79 31.95
C GLY A 214 -6.06 -42.07 31.86
N VAL A 215 -4.81 -42.01 32.32
CA VAL A 215 -3.92 -43.15 32.54
C VAL A 215 -4.49 -43.93 33.72
N ASN A 216 -5.46 -44.80 33.39
CA ASN A 216 -6.01 -45.81 34.28
C ASN A 216 -4.93 -46.87 34.57
N ILE A 217 -3.94 -46.54 35.41
CA ILE A 217 -3.06 -47.52 36.03
C ILE A 217 -3.87 -48.22 37.12
N LYS A 218 -4.28 -49.46 36.83
CA LYS A 218 -4.74 -50.41 37.83
C LYS A 218 -3.64 -50.59 38.88
N SER A 219 -4.05 -50.64 40.14
CA SER A 219 -3.15 -50.87 41.27
C SER A 219 -2.52 -52.26 41.24
N SER A 220 -1.22 -52.32 41.46
CA SER A 220 -0.56 -53.45 42.11
C SER A 220 0.56 -52.92 43.03
N SER A 221 0.63 -53.49 44.22
CA SER A 221 1.50 -53.10 45.32
C SER A 221 2.99 -53.32 45.04
N SER A 222 3.89 -52.44 45.52
CA SER A 222 4.70 -52.70 46.72
C SER A 222 5.78 -51.62 46.98
N PHE A 223 6.09 -51.42 48.27
CA PHE A 223 7.37 -50.96 48.85
C PHE A 223 8.13 -49.72 48.32
N GLY A 224 8.34 -48.74 49.22
CA GLY A 224 9.70 -48.27 49.50
C GLY A 224 10.12 -46.84 49.08
N GLY A 225 9.91 -45.87 49.98
CA GLY A 225 10.99 -44.97 50.42
C GLY A 225 11.32 -43.66 49.65
N ALA A 226 11.61 -42.64 50.46
CA ALA A 226 12.37 -41.42 50.19
C ALA A 226 11.68 -40.21 49.51
N GLU A 227 11.95 -39.04 50.10
CA GLU A 227 11.54 -37.70 49.69
C GLU A 227 12.33 -37.17 48.49
N SER A 228 11.75 -36.26 47.71
CA SER A 228 12.19 -34.85 47.74
C SER A 228 11.20 -33.92 47.02
N ARG A 229 11.15 -32.66 47.46
CA ARG A 229 10.44 -31.55 46.79
C ARG A 229 11.32 -30.99 45.66
N GLU A 230 10.73 -30.40 44.62
CA GLU A 230 11.14 -29.03 44.25
C GLU A 230 10.16 -28.19 43.43
N ARG A 231 10.46 -26.88 43.45
CA ARG A 231 9.73 -25.67 43.06
C ARG A 231 10.78 -24.67 42.58
N ILE A 232 10.55 -23.79 41.60
CA ILE A 232 9.38 -23.54 40.75
C ILE A 232 9.82 -22.63 39.57
N ILE A 233 9.05 -22.57 38.48
CA ILE A 233 9.11 -21.52 37.42
C ILE A 233 10.37 -21.51 36.52
N ASN A 234 10.14 -21.61 35.21
CA ASN A 234 11.01 -21.02 34.19
C ASN A 234 10.40 -19.69 33.74
N GLN A 235 11.08 -18.57 34.02
CA GLN A 235 11.01 -17.35 33.22
C GLN A 235 12.31 -17.27 32.43
N SER A 236 12.22 -17.08 31.11
CA SER A 236 13.39 -16.85 30.25
C SER A 236 13.33 -15.44 29.66
N THR A 237 14.03 -14.51 30.30
CA THR A 237 14.33 -13.20 29.75
C THR A 237 15.53 -13.35 28.80
N PHE A 238 15.37 -13.03 27.51
CA PHE A 238 16.52 -12.95 26.61
C PHE A 238 17.25 -11.62 26.81
N SER A 239 18.48 -11.69 27.29
CA SER A 239 19.42 -10.55 27.33
C SER A 239 20.31 -10.55 26.09
N PHE A 240 20.47 -9.38 25.48
CA PHE A 240 21.65 -9.08 24.67
C PHE A 240 22.89 -9.10 25.58
N ASP A 241 24.02 -9.59 25.08
CA ASP A 241 25.32 -9.26 25.67
C ASP A 241 26.39 -9.08 24.58
N ASP A 242 27.36 -8.25 24.91
CA ASP A 242 28.37 -7.64 24.04
C ASP A 242 29.74 -8.34 24.20
N LEU A 243 30.59 -8.32 23.16
CA LEU A 243 31.98 -8.75 23.29
C LEU A 243 32.94 -7.93 22.40
N SER A 244 33.86 -7.24 23.07
CA SER A 244 34.81 -6.28 22.51
C SER A 244 36.12 -6.90 21.99
N GLU A 245 36.78 -6.14 21.09
CA GLU A 245 38.23 -6.00 20.84
C GLU A 245 39.21 -7.20 20.85
N ARG A 246 40.04 -7.30 19.79
CA ARG A 246 41.51 -7.01 19.88
C ARG A 246 42.24 -6.91 18.52
N ASP A 247 42.43 -5.67 18.09
CA ASP A 247 43.67 -4.97 17.67
C ASP A 247 44.93 -5.66 17.04
N GLN A 248 45.63 -4.88 16.18
CA GLN A 248 47.02 -5.00 15.61
C GLN A 248 47.29 -6.10 14.52
N ARG A 249 48.00 -5.85 13.40
CA ARG A 249 49.21 -5.01 13.19
C ARG A 249 49.49 -4.70 11.70
N SER A 250 50.25 -3.63 11.44
CA SER A 250 50.74 -3.17 10.12
C SER A 250 51.73 -4.11 9.41
N SER A 251 51.79 -4.04 8.06
CA SER A 251 53.01 -4.33 7.28
C SER A 251 53.10 -3.50 5.99
N THR A 252 54.31 -2.99 5.72
CA THR A 252 54.65 -2.05 4.64
C THR A 252 55.30 -2.71 3.42
N VAL A 253 55.00 -2.26 2.19
CA VAL A 253 55.90 -2.38 1.01
C VAL A 253 55.92 -1.05 0.24
N ARG A 254 57.02 -0.75 -0.46
CA ARG A 254 57.50 0.60 -0.81
C ARG A 254 58.07 0.69 -2.24
N GLY A 255 57.64 1.69 -3.01
CA GLY A 255 58.30 2.18 -4.23
C GLY A 255 58.03 1.36 -5.51
N LYS A 256 58.22 1.89 -6.73
CA LYS A 256 58.85 3.18 -7.13
C LYS A 256 58.26 3.71 -8.46
N SER A 257 58.39 5.03 -8.62
CA SER A 257 58.22 5.86 -9.83
C SER A 257 58.74 5.32 -11.17
N GLY A 258 58.06 5.70 -12.27
CA GLY A 258 58.62 5.74 -13.63
C GLY A 258 57.73 6.56 -14.57
N ALA A 259 58.25 7.63 -15.17
CA ALA A 259 57.57 8.47 -16.16
C ALA A 259 58.26 8.33 -17.53
N ASN A 260 57.50 8.56 -18.62
CA ASN A 260 57.87 8.94 -20.00
C ASN A 260 56.53 8.93 -20.80
N SER A 261 55.93 10.05 -21.21
CA SER A 261 56.31 11.03 -22.26
C SER A 261 56.11 10.52 -23.70
N ASP A 262 55.00 10.94 -24.32
CA ASP A 262 54.82 11.35 -25.74
C ASP A 262 53.35 11.79 -25.90
N SER A 263 53.04 13.06 -26.21
CA SER A 263 52.94 13.65 -27.56
C SER A 263 52.01 12.85 -28.50
N SER A 264 50.91 13.35 -29.07
CA SER A 264 50.33 14.69 -29.29
C SER A 264 48.79 14.53 -29.44
N SER A 265 47.89 15.51 -29.32
CA SER A 265 47.76 16.75 -30.10
C SER A 265 46.47 17.48 -29.63
N ASN A 266 46.40 18.81 -29.81
CA ASN A 266 45.22 19.58 -29.39
C ASN A 266 44.08 19.49 -30.43
N VAL A 267 42.96 18.85 -30.07
CA VAL A 267 41.68 18.98 -30.79
C VAL A 267 40.64 19.61 -29.88
N ILE A 268 40.71 20.94 -29.73
CA ILE A 268 39.62 21.75 -29.18
C ILE A 268 38.55 21.88 -30.27
N GLY A 269 37.77 20.82 -30.44
CA GLY A 269 36.61 20.79 -31.32
C GLY A 269 35.40 21.42 -30.63
N LEU A 270 35.12 22.69 -30.93
CA LEU A 270 33.92 23.40 -30.49
C LEU A 270 32.65 22.77 -31.08
N VAL A 271 32.08 21.77 -30.41
CA VAL A 271 30.72 21.28 -30.70
C VAL A 271 29.70 22.05 -29.87
N SER A 272 29.65 23.36 -30.08
CA SER A 272 28.66 24.23 -29.46
C SER A 272 27.35 24.26 -30.28
N LEU A 273 26.39 23.45 -29.85
CA LEU A 273 24.94 23.76 -29.83
C LEU A 273 24.21 24.00 -31.17
N PRO A 274 23.45 23.01 -31.68
CA PRO A 274 22.32 23.25 -32.59
C PRO A 274 21.01 23.59 -31.83
N ILE A 275 21.06 24.02 -30.56
CA ILE A 275 19.85 24.32 -29.76
C ILE A 275 19.02 25.46 -30.38
N ILE A 276 19.68 26.48 -30.94
CA ILE A 276 18.99 27.57 -31.67
C ILE A 276 18.26 27.03 -32.91
N GLY A 277 18.90 26.09 -33.62
CA GLY A 277 18.29 25.41 -34.78
C GLY A 277 17.06 24.58 -34.39
N ALA A 278 17.13 23.82 -33.29
CA ALA A 278 15.99 23.08 -32.76
C ALA A 278 14.82 24.00 -32.37
N LEU A 279 15.09 25.10 -31.65
CA LEU A 279 14.07 26.07 -31.26
C LEU A 279 13.43 26.77 -32.47
N ALA A 280 14.22 27.16 -33.48
CA ALA A 280 13.70 27.76 -34.71
C ALA A 280 12.82 26.78 -35.49
N LEU A 281 13.22 25.50 -35.60
CA LEU A 281 12.44 24.46 -36.25
C LEU A 281 11.13 24.19 -35.50
N SER A 282 11.18 24.13 -34.16
CA SER A 282 9.98 23.98 -33.31
C SER A 282 9.00 25.13 -33.47
N PHE A 283 9.48 26.39 -33.51
CA PHE A 283 8.62 27.55 -33.74
C PHE A 283 8.01 27.56 -35.15
N PHE A 284 8.79 27.19 -36.17
CA PHE A 284 8.29 27.08 -37.54
C PHE A 284 7.20 26.01 -37.67
N LEU A 285 7.43 24.82 -37.09
CA LEU A 285 6.42 23.75 -37.05
C LEU A 285 5.18 24.16 -36.24
N TYR A 286 5.34 24.85 -35.10
CA TYR A 286 4.20 25.36 -34.33
C TYR A 286 3.36 26.37 -35.12
N LYS A 287 4.00 27.25 -35.92
CA LYS A 287 3.34 28.29 -36.71
C LYS A 287 2.66 27.76 -37.98
N HIS A 288 3.29 26.80 -38.67
CA HIS A 288 2.86 26.33 -39.99
C HIS A 288 2.12 24.97 -39.98
N THR A 289 2.07 24.26 -38.85
CA THR A 289 1.26 23.04 -38.68
C THR A 289 -0.05 23.35 -37.93
N PRO A 290 -1.21 22.79 -38.29
CA PRO A 290 -2.48 23.02 -37.59
C PRO A 290 -2.58 22.29 -36.23
N LEU A 291 -1.52 22.32 -35.43
CA LEU A 291 -1.48 21.76 -34.07
C LEU A 291 -2.31 22.60 -33.10
N LYS A 292 -2.38 23.93 -33.29
CA LYS A 292 -3.11 24.85 -32.39
C LYS A 292 -4.59 24.49 -32.24
N SER A 293 -5.28 24.10 -33.31
CA SER A 293 -6.69 23.69 -33.20
C SER A 293 -6.84 22.34 -32.49
N LYS A 294 -6.02 21.33 -32.84
CA LYS A 294 -6.07 20.00 -32.22
C LYS A 294 -5.80 20.02 -30.72
N PHE A 295 -4.83 20.81 -30.24
CA PHE A 295 -4.60 20.96 -28.79
C PHE A 295 -5.78 21.66 -28.10
N HIS A 296 -6.36 22.70 -28.70
CA HIS A 296 -7.51 23.39 -28.12
C HIS A 296 -8.77 22.50 -28.06
N THR A 297 -8.98 21.61 -29.04
CA THR A 297 -10.06 20.61 -29.00
C THR A 297 -9.79 19.53 -27.95
N TYR A 298 -8.53 19.08 -27.81
CA TYR A 298 -8.15 18.06 -26.81
C TYR A 298 -8.42 18.52 -25.37
N PHE A 299 -8.08 19.78 -25.03
CA PHE A 299 -8.35 20.32 -23.70
C PHE A 299 -9.82 20.69 -23.46
N ARG A 300 -10.60 20.99 -24.52
CA ARG A 300 -12.05 21.26 -24.39
C ARG A 300 -12.88 19.98 -24.22
N ASN A 301 -12.54 18.90 -24.93
CA ASN A 301 -13.30 17.64 -24.87
C ASN A 301 -13.24 16.90 -23.52
N ASN A 302 -12.35 17.31 -22.61
CA ASN A 302 -12.25 16.73 -21.25
C ASN A 302 -12.90 17.63 -20.17
N GLY A 303 -13.67 18.66 -20.55
CA GLY A 303 -14.18 19.68 -19.61
C GLY A 303 -15.71 19.83 -19.51
N ASP A 304 -16.49 19.31 -20.46
CA ASP A 304 -17.91 19.66 -20.60
C ASP A 304 -18.86 18.51 -20.15
N THR A 305 -19.19 18.46 -18.85
CA THR A 305 -20.46 17.82 -18.40
C THR A 305 -21.64 18.72 -18.79
N PRO A 306 -22.64 18.24 -19.54
CA PRO A 306 -23.79 19.07 -19.92
C PRO A 306 -24.64 19.36 -18.68
N LEU A 307 -24.62 20.62 -18.23
CA LEU A 307 -25.51 21.09 -17.18
C LEU A 307 -26.93 21.20 -17.74
N ASN A 308 -27.89 20.57 -17.06
CA ASN A 308 -29.30 20.56 -17.44
C ASN A 308 -29.88 21.99 -17.51
N GLN A 309 -30.18 22.48 -18.72
CA GLN A 309 -30.83 23.77 -18.94
C GLN A 309 -32.31 23.57 -19.27
N ASN A 310 -33.13 23.45 -18.22
CA ASN A 310 -34.54 23.85 -18.27
C ASN A 310 -34.64 25.26 -17.70
N TYR A 311 -34.67 26.28 -18.56
CA TYR A 311 -35.36 27.53 -18.26
C TYR A 311 -35.82 28.19 -19.56
N GLU A 312 -37.03 28.75 -19.54
CA GLU A 312 -37.78 29.15 -20.73
C GLU A 312 -37.26 30.43 -21.40
N GLU A 313 -37.61 30.59 -22.67
CA GLU A 313 -37.33 31.78 -23.46
C GLU A 313 -37.91 33.04 -22.81
N THR A 314 -37.13 34.13 -22.81
CA THR A 314 -37.69 35.49 -22.75
C THR A 314 -36.85 36.43 -23.62
N GLU A 315 -37.20 36.44 -24.91
CA GLU A 315 -36.80 37.47 -25.86
C GLU A 315 -37.33 38.84 -25.41
N GLN A 316 -36.51 39.68 -24.77
CA GLN A 316 -36.70 41.14 -24.76
C GLN A 316 -35.45 41.95 -24.39
N MET A 317 -34.83 42.51 -25.43
CA MET A 317 -34.12 43.80 -25.47
C MET A 317 -33.12 44.16 -24.35
N LEU A 318 -31.84 43.88 -24.60
CA LEU A 318 -30.74 44.69 -24.08
C LEU A 318 -30.55 45.96 -24.93
N SER A 319 -31.37 46.97 -24.67
CA SER A 319 -31.10 48.36 -25.05
C SER A 319 -30.92 49.20 -23.79
N ASN A 320 -29.66 49.45 -23.41
CA ASN A 320 -29.13 50.67 -22.80
C ASN A 320 -27.78 50.38 -22.11
N ILE A 321 -26.70 50.88 -22.70
CA ILE A 321 -25.38 51.01 -22.05
C ILE A 321 -25.26 52.47 -21.56
N PRO A 322 -25.13 52.74 -20.26
CA PRO A 322 -24.65 54.01 -19.75
C PRO A 322 -23.11 54.04 -19.73
N ASN A 323 -22.53 55.22 -19.97
CA ASN A 323 -21.08 55.40 -20.02
C ASN A 323 -20.39 55.22 -18.66
N LEU A 324 -19.19 54.64 -18.71
CA LEU A 324 -18.22 54.64 -17.63
C LEU A 324 -17.62 56.04 -17.45
N ASN A 325 -18.29 56.96 -16.73
CA ASN A 325 -17.67 58.21 -16.28
C ASN A 325 -18.36 58.97 -15.12
N ASP A 326 -19.43 58.46 -14.51
CA ASP A 326 -20.05 59.08 -13.33
C ASP A 326 -20.07 58.11 -12.13
N MET A 327 -19.12 58.25 -11.22
CA MET A 327 -19.24 57.78 -9.82
C MET A 327 -18.48 58.72 -8.88
N ASP A 328 -19.25 59.51 -8.12
CA ASP A 328 -18.77 60.26 -6.96
C ASP A 328 -18.39 59.28 -5.81
N PRO A 329 -17.33 59.55 -5.02
CA PRO A 329 -16.80 58.58 -4.06
C PRO A 329 -17.28 58.83 -2.62
N GLU A 330 -18.52 58.45 -2.28
CA GLU A 330 -18.94 58.43 -0.87
C GLU A 330 -19.88 57.26 -0.51
N SER A 331 -19.67 56.68 0.68
CA SER A 331 -20.18 55.37 1.16
C SER A 331 -19.65 54.16 0.37
N MET A 332 -18.88 53.22 0.95
CA MET A 332 -19.28 52.39 2.09
C MET A 332 -18.10 51.99 2.99
N GLN A 333 -18.35 52.16 4.29
CA GLN A 333 -17.45 51.82 5.39
C GLN A 333 -17.56 50.32 5.72
N TYR A 334 -16.57 49.52 5.33
CA TYR A 334 -16.49 48.11 5.72
C TYR A 334 -15.80 47.95 7.08
N ASN A 335 -16.58 47.62 8.12
CA ASN A 335 -16.06 47.20 9.42
C ASN A 335 -15.34 45.85 9.30
N ILE A 336 -14.07 45.80 9.70
CA ILE A 336 -13.31 44.56 9.88
C ILE A 336 -12.91 44.48 11.35
N SER A 337 -13.44 43.49 12.08
CA SER A 337 -13.07 43.22 13.47
C SER A 337 -12.03 42.11 13.56
N TYR A 338 -10.91 42.39 14.22
CA TYR A 338 -9.95 41.39 14.68
C TYR A 338 -9.76 41.49 16.20
N GLN A 339 -10.20 40.46 16.91
CA GLN A 339 -9.65 40.00 18.19
C GLN A 339 -8.89 38.71 17.88
N THR A 340 -7.78 38.31 18.48
CA THR A 340 -6.87 38.82 19.54
C THR A 340 -5.52 38.11 19.24
N LEU A 341 -4.34 38.53 19.70
CA LEU A 341 -3.96 38.97 21.05
C LEU A 341 -2.62 39.74 20.94
#